data_AF-A0A7K3ZZB9-F1
#
_entry.id   AF-A0A7K3ZZB9-F1
#
_cell.length_a   1.000
_cell.length_b   1.000
_cell.length_c   1.000
_cell.angle_alpha   90.00
_cell.angle_beta   90.00
_cell.angle_gamma   90.00
#
_symmetry.space_group_name_H-M   'P 1'
#
loop_
_entity.id
_entity.type
_entity.pdbx_description
1 polymer ?
#
loop_
_entity_poly.entity_id
_entity_poly.type
_entity_poly.pdbx_seq_one_letter_code
_entity_poly.pdbx_strand_id
1 'polypeptide(L)'
;MKNEMINNRLLISGLISAILAALIFCLAAGSALAEADRPESGTLIRESDMAGRCQLDIINNASDDLVAYLCTMREETVRTAVFIRGGDAFNLTGGEDGSYYLYFQQGESWNASRESFEVNARSSRMREPLLFQTISTADRIQYS
;
A
#
# COMPACT_ATOMS: atom_id res chain seq x y z
N MET A 1 -44.81 -41.44 -24.24
CA MET A 1 -43.52 -41.03 -24.84
C MET A 1 -43.34 -39.51 -25.01
N LYS A 2 -44.27 -38.76 -25.64
CA LYS A 2 -44.08 -37.31 -25.86
C LYS A 2 -44.05 -36.46 -24.58
N ASN A 3 -44.88 -36.76 -23.58
CA ASN A 3 -44.95 -35.96 -22.34
C ASN A 3 -43.70 -36.11 -21.46
N GLU A 4 -43.05 -37.27 -21.46
CA GLU A 4 -41.82 -37.47 -20.69
C GLU A 4 -40.64 -36.70 -21.28
N MET A 5 -40.55 -36.60 -22.61
CA MET A 5 -39.51 -35.78 -23.25
C MET A 5 -39.68 -34.28 -22.98
N ILE A 6 -40.91 -33.78 -22.86
CA ILE A 6 -41.19 -32.36 -22.58
C ILE A 6 -40.81 -32.02 -21.13
N ASN A 7 -41.17 -32.88 -20.18
CA ASN A 7 -40.82 -32.71 -18.77
C ASN A 7 -39.31 -32.75 -18.54
N ASN A 8 -38.60 -33.65 -19.23
CA ASN A 8 -37.14 -33.73 -19.11
C ASN A 8 -36.44 -32.47 -19.63
N ARG A 9 -36.94 -31.85 -20.71
CA ARG A 9 -36.38 -30.62 -21.27
C ARG A 9 -36.60 -29.39 -20.37
N LEU A 10 -37.75 -29.32 -19.70
CA LEU A 10 -38.06 -28.27 -18.72
C LEU A 10 -37.21 -28.39 -17.44
N LEU A 11 -36.99 -29.63 -16.96
CA LEU A 11 -36.12 -29.90 -15.82
C LEU A 11 -34.66 -29.55 -16.11
N ILE A 12 -34.16 -29.90 -17.30
CA ILE A 12 -32.79 -29.60 -17.72
C ILE A 12 -32.58 -28.08 -17.87
N SER A 13 -33.54 -27.33 -18.43
CA SER A 13 -33.38 -25.88 -18.58
C SER A 13 -33.42 -25.14 -17.24
N GLY A 14 -34.23 -25.60 -16.28
CA GLY A 14 -34.27 -25.07 -14.92
C GLY A 14 -32.95 -25.29 -14.17
N LEU A 15 -32.36 -26.48 -14.30
CA LEU A 15 -31.05 -26.81 -13.70
C LEU A 15 -29.92 -25.97 -14.30
N ILE A 16 -29.89 -25.78 -15.63
CA ILE A 16 -28.87 -24.95 -16.29
C ILE A 16 -28.99 -23.48 -15.86
N SER A 17 -30.22 -22.95 -15.74
CA SER A 17 -30.44 -21.57 -15.30
C SER A 17 -30.04 -21.35 -13.84
N ALA A 18 -30.26 -22.34 -12.97
CA ALA A 18 -29.85 -22.28 -11.57
C ALA A 18 -28.33 -22.33 -11.41
N ILE A 19 -27.63 -23.15 -12.21
CA ILE A 19 -26.17 -23.24 -12.23
C ILE A 19 -25.57 -21.92 -12.73
N LEU A 20 -26.13 -21.32 -13.77
CA LEU A 20 -25.66 -20.05 -14.33
C LEU A 20 -25.81 -18.89 -13.33
N ALA A 21 -26.93 -18.83 -12.61
CA ALA A 21 -27.15 -17.83 -11.56
C ALA A 21 -26.19 -18.00 -10.37
N ALA A 22 -25.90 -19.24 -9.96
CA ALA A 22 -24.93 -19.53 -8.90
C ALA A 22 -23.50 -19.13 -9.31
N LEU A 23 -23.12 -19.33 -10.58
CA LEU A 23 -21.82 -18.93 -11.09
C LEU A 23 -21.63 -17.40 -11.08
N ILE A 24 -22.68 -16.65 -11.44
CA ILE A 24 -22.67 -15.18 -11.44
C ILE A 24 -22.59 -14.61 -10.00
N PHE A 25 -23.22 -15.28 -9.03
CA PHE A 25 -23.15 -14.86 -7.61
C PHE A 25 -21.75 -15.09 -7.00
N CYS A 26 -21.04 -16.15 -7.42
CA CYS A 26 -19.66 -16.41 -6.98
C CYS A 26 -18.64 -15.39 -7.52
N LEU A 27 -18.89 -14.81 -8.70
CA LEU A 27 -18.02 -13.78 -9.30
C LEU A 27 -18.12 -12.41 -8.60
N ALA A 28 -19.19 -12.15 -7.85
CA ALA A 28 -19.39 -10.87 -7.14
C ALA A 28 -18.89 -10.87 -5.68
N ALA A 29 -18.62 -12.04 -5.10
CA ALA A 29 -18.20 -12.17 -3.69
C ALA A 29 -16.67 -12.13 -3.48
N GLY A 30 -15.87 -12.10 -4.56
CA GLY A 30 -14.41 -12.16 -4.47
C GLY A 30 -13.74 -10.88 -3.98
N SER A 31 -14.39 -9.72 -4.04
CA SER A 31 -13.77 -8.42 -3.75
C SER A 31 -13.90 -7.96 -2.29
N ALA A 32 -14.78 -8.56 -1.49
CA ALA A 32 -15.04 -8.09 -0.12
C ALA A 32 -13.99 -8.56 0.92
N LEU A 33 -13.23 -9.63 0.63
CA LEU A 33 -12.21 -10.16 1.54
C LEU A 33 -10.88 -9.40 1.47
N ALA A 34 -10.60 -8.69 0.37
CA ALA A 34 -9.37 -7.91 0.19
C ALA A 34 -9.38 -6.58 0.96
N GLU A 35 -10.56 -6.02 1.24
CA GLU A 35 -10.68 -4.72 1.92
C GLU A 35 -10.43 -4.80 3.44
N ALA A 36 -10.60 -5.98 4.04
CA ALA A 36 -10.42 -6.18 5.49
C ALA A 36 -8.95 -6.18 5.96
N ASP A 37 -7.97 -6.31 5.05
CA ASP A 37 -6.53 -6.35 5.35
C ASP A 37 -5.77 -5.11 4.84
N ARG A 38 -6.49 -4.05 4.48
CA ARG A 38 -5.89 -2.80 3.99
C ARG A 38 -5.39 -1.95 5.18
N PRO A 39 -4.07 -1.75 5.35
CA PRO A 39 -3.54 -0.98 6.48
C PRO A 39 -4.01 0.48 6.47
N GLU A 40 -4.08 1.10 7.65
CA GLU A 40 -4.28 2.54 7.78
C GLU A 40 -3.00 3.29 7.37
N SER A 41 -3.14 4.53 6.91
CA SER A 41 -1.99 5.38 6.61
C SER A 41 -1.13 5.58 7.87
N GLY A 42 0.18 5.48 7.70
CA GLY A 42 1.13 5.52 8.81
C GLY A 42 1.43 4.16 9.43
N THR A 43 0.79 3.07 8.97
CA THR A 43 1.17 1.72 9.42
C THR A 43 2.61 1.43 9.01
N LEU A 44 3.46 1.16 10.00
CA LEU A 44 4.85 0.79 9.77
C LEU A 44 4.92 -0.68 9.31
N ILE A 45 5.35 -0.89 8.06
CA ILE A 45 5.67 -2.21 7.51
C ILE A 45 7.04 -2.68 8.02
N ARG A 46 7.91 -1.72 8.33
CA ARG A 46 9.18 -1.93 9.02
C ARG A 46 9.30 -0.91 10.15
N GLU A 47 9.38 -1.42 11.38
CA GLU A 47 9.65 -0.62 12.56
C GLU A 47 11.02 0.05 12.47
N SER A 48 11.14 1.16 13.19
CA SER A 48 12.34 1.99 13.20
C SER A 48 12.65 2.50 14.59
N ASP A 49 13.93 2.53 14.94
CA ASP A 49 14.47 3.14 16.17
C ASP A 49 14.94 4.59 15.96
N MET A 50 14.51 5.21 14.84
CA MET A 50 14.81 6.59 14.45
C MET A 50 14.49 7.61 15.56
N ALA A 51 15.52 8.28 16.07
CA ALA A 51 15.43 9.23 17.20
C ALA A 51 16.03 10.62 16.90
N GLY A 52 16.26 10.93 15.62
CA GLY A 52 16.76 12.21 15.15
C GLY A 52 15.70 13.32 15.14
N ARG A 53 16.03 14.45 14.51
CA ARG A 53 15.19 15.68 14.51
C ARG A 53 14.63 16.03 13.14
N CYS A 54 15.11 15.40 12.07
CA CYS A 54 14.63 15.65 10.73
C CYS A 54 13.25 15.02 10.52
N GLN A 55 12.51 15.59 9.59
CA GLN A 55 11.16 15.16 9.21
C GLN A 55 11.04 15.10 7.70
N LEU A 56 10.12 14.27 7.22
CA LEU A 56 9.84 14.08 5.80
C LEU A 56 8.34 13.90 5.59
N ASP A 57 7.75 14.79 4.82
CA ASP A 57 6.38 14.64 4.34
C ASP A 57 6.36 13.76 3.09
N ILE A 58 5.54 12.71 3.13
CA ILE A 58 5.31 11.81 2.01
C ILE A 58 3.84 11.92 1.62
N ILE A 59 3.58 12.40 0.40
CA ILE A 59 2.23 12.69 -0.09
C ILE A 59 1.91 11.73 -1.24
N ASN A 60 0.88 10.90 -1.06
CA ASN A 60 0.39 10.00 -2.10
C ASN A 60 -0.83 10.61 -2.82
N ASN A 61 -0.58 11.39 -3.87
CA ASN A 61 -1.64 12.02 -4.65
C ASN A 61 -2.37 11.07 -5.63
N ALA A 62 -1.98 9.79 -5.70
CA ALA A 62 -2.65 8.82 -6.56
C ALA A 62 -3.84 8.16 -5.85
N SER A 63 -4.73 7.54 -6.63
CA SER A 63 -5.80 6.68 -6.09
C SER A 63 -5.27 5.39 -5.46
N ASP A 64 -4.12 4.91 -5.94
CA ASP A 64 -3.53 3.63 -5.54
C ASP A 64 -2.77 3.81 -4.22
N ASP A 65 -2.70 2.74 -3.43
CA ASP A 65 -1.95 2.71 -2.17
C ASP A 65 -0.45 2.66 -2.40
N LEU A 66 0.32 3.17 -1.44
CA LEU A 66 1.77 3.35 -1.52
C LEU A 66 2.45 2.75 -0.29
N VAL A 67 3.56 2.05 -0.49
CA VAL A 67 4.56 1.80 0.55
C VAL A 67 5.83 2.56 0.20
N ALA A 68 6.23 3.45 1.10
CA ALA A 68 7.46 4.22 0.99
C ALA A 68 8.55 3.61 1.89
N TYR A 69 9.70 3.31 1.32
CA TYR A 69 10.86 2.73 2.00
C TYR A 69 11.96 3.79 2.06
N LEU A 70 12.41 4.11 3.27
CA LEU A 70 13.55 5.00 3.51
C LEU A 70 14.82 4.18 3.74
N CYS A 71 15.86 4.41 2.96
CA CYS A 71 17.10 3.61 2.97
C CYS A 71 18.37 4.48 3.12
N THR A 72 19.38 4.02 3.84
CA THR A 72 20.65 4.76 4.09
C THR A 72 21.72 4.59 3.00
N MET A 73 21.57 3.61 2.10
CA MET A 73 22.44 3.36 0.95
C MET A 73 21.58 2.94 -0.25
N ARG A 74 22.15 2.86 -1.45
CA ARG A 74 21.45 2.39 -2.65
C ARG A 74 21.08 0.89 -2.49
N GLU A 75 19.94 0.65 -1.84
CA GLU A 75 19.21 -0.62 -1.67
C GLU A 75 19.62 -1.54 -0.50
N GLU A 76 20.63 -1.22 0.30
CA GLU A 76 21.20 -2.23 1.24
C GLU A 76 20.64 -2.21 2.67
N THR A 77 19.97 -1.14 3.13
CA THR A 77 19.37 -1.12 4.48
C THR A 77 18.14 -0.22 4.54
N VAL A 78 16.97 -0.85 4.74
CA VAL A 78 15.70 -0.17 5.01
C VAL A 78 15.70 0.28 6.46
N ARG A 79 15.62 1.59 6.69
CA ARG A 79 15.48 2.18 8.04
C ARG A 79 14.05 2.18 8.53
N THR A 80 13.11 2.44 7.62
CA THR A 80 11.68 2.35 7.90
C THR A 80 10.93 2.16 6.59
N ALA A 81 9.76 1.56 6.68
CA ALA A 81 8.82 1.44 5.58
C ALA A 81 7.42 1.73 6.11
N VAL A 82 6.69 2.60 5.41
CA VAL A 82 5.37 3.06 5.85
C VAL A 82 4.34 2.89 4.74
N PHE A 83 3.17 2.39 5.10
CA PHE A 83 2.00 2.29 4.24
C PHE A 83 1.22 3.61 4.25
N ILE A 84 0.80 4.08 3.08
CA ILE A 84 0.07 5.33 2.88
C ILE A 84 -1.05 5.05 1.87
N ARG A 85 -2.30 5.26 2.29
CA ARG A 85 -3.45 5.05 1.42
C ARG A 85 -3.46 6.04 0.25
N GLY A 86 -4.12 5.67 -0.83
CA GLY A 86 -4.40 6.57 -1.95
C GLY A 86 -5.06 7.87 -1.50
N GLY A 87 -4.53 9.01 -1.95
CA GLY A 87 -5.00 10.36 -1.63
C GLY A 87 -4.57 10.90 -0.27
N ASP A 88 -3.77 10.14 0.49
CA ASP A 88 -3.37 10.49 1.85
C ASP A 88 -1.90 10.94 1.95
N ALA A 89 -1.49 11.40 3.13
CA ALA A 89 -0.12 11.80 3.42
C ALA A 89 0.35 11.26 4.78
N PHE A 90 1.67 11.19 4.94
CA PHE A 90 2.30 10.81 6.20
C PHE A 90 3.54 11.66 6.47
N ASN A 91 3.66 12.18 7.68
CA ASN A 91 4.84 12.90 8.16
C ASN A 91 5.72 11.91 8.94
N LEU A 92 6.83 11.50 8.33
CA LEU A 92 7.84 10.69 8.99
C LEU A 92 8.73 11.60 9.85
N THR A 93 8.77 11.33 11.15
CA THR A 93 9.62 12.05 12.12
C THR A 93 10.77 11.18 12.62
N GLY A 94 11.75 11.78 13.28
CA GLY A 94 12.85 11.04 13.90
C GLY A 94 14.05 10.82 12.99
N GLY A 95 14.10 11.49 11.83
CA GLY A 95 15.20 11.40 10.89
C GLY A 95 16.52 11.86 11.48
N GLU A 96 17.55 10.99 11.44
CA GLU A 96 18.92 11.37 11.75
C GLU A 96 19.56 12.09 10.56
N ASP A 97 20.49 12.99 10.84
CA ASP A 97 21.28 13.66 9.79
C ASP A 97 21.99 12.62 8.91
N GLY A 98 21.87 12.75 7.59
CA GLY A 98 22.39 11.75 6.66
C GLY A 98 21.78 11.84 5.27
N SER A 99 22.29 10.99 4.38
CA SER A 99 21.79 10.86 3.01
C SER A 99 20.92 9.61 2.90
N TYR A 100 19.72 9.76 2.34
CA TYR A 100 18.73 8.70 2.25
C TYR A 100 18.16 8.58 0.85
N TYR A 101 17.82 7.36 0.44
CA TYR A 101 17.05 7.10 -0.77
C TYR A 101 15.61 6.73 -0.40
N LEU A 102 14.66 7.23 -1.19
CA LEU A 102 13.28 6.77 -1.14
C LEU A 102 12.99 5.82 -2.29
N TYR A 103 12.47 4.66 -1.94
CA TYR A 103 11.89 3.68 -2.84
C TYR A 103 10.39 3.60 -2.58
N PHE A 104 9.64 3.38 -3.64
CA PHE A 104 8.19 3.34 -3.60
C PHE A 104 7.72 2.06 -4.25
N GLN A 105 6.82 1.34 -3.58
CA GLN A 105 5.96 0.36 -4.21
C GLN A 105 4.54 0.91 -4.19
N GLN A 106 3.83 0.88 -5.30
CA GLN A 106 2.49 1.42 -5.40
C GLN A 106 1.58 0.44 -6.13
N GLY A 107 0.33 0.33 -5.70
CA GLY A 107 -0.64 -0.57 -6.32
C GLY A 107 -1.91 -0.71 -5.49
N GLU A 108 -2.65 -1.77 -5.80
CA GLU A 108 -3.91 -2.13 -5.15
C GLU A 108 -3.79 -3.51 -4.52
N SER A 109 -4.72 -3.85 -3.62
CA SER A 109 -4.78 -5.15 -2.95
C SER A 109 -3.46 -5.49 -2.25
N TRP A 110 -3.16 -4.75 -1.18
CA TRP A 110 -2.01 -5.03 -0.32
C TRP A 110 -2.11 -6.43 0.26
N ASN A 111 -1.03 -7.21 0.15
CA ASN A 111 -0.90 -8.50 0.80
C ASN A 111 0.16 -8.41 1.90
N ALA A 112 -0.27 -8.35 3.16
CA ALA A 112 0.64 -8.20 4.30
C ALA A 112 1.62 -9.36 4.45
N SER A 113 1.22 -10.60 4.09
CA SER A 113 2.10 -11.77 4.19
C SER A 113 3.24 -11.77 3.16
N ARG A 114 3.03 -11.10 2.03
CA ARG A 114 4.01 -10.98 0.93
C ARG A 114 4.69 -9.61 0.89
N GLU A 115 4.19 -8.67 1.68
CA GLU A 115 4.57 -7.27 1.70
C GLU A 115 4.64 -6.66 0.30
N SER A 116 3.61 -6.94 -0.49
CA SER A 116 3.53 -6.51 -1.88
C SER A 116 2.09 -6.25 -2.30
N PHE A 117 1.92 -5.37 -3.27
CA PHE A 117 0.64 -5.21 -3.97
C PHE A 117 0.42 -6.34 -4.98
N GLU A 118 -0.81 -6.86 -5.05
CA GLU A 118 -1.16 -7.93 -5.99
C GLU A 118 -1.65 -7.40 -7.34
N VAL A 119 -2.16 -6.16 -7.37
CA VAL A 119 -2.78 -5.55 -8.55
C VAL A 119 -2.07 -4.24 -8.89
N ASN A 120 -1.77 -4.03 -10.18
CA ASN A 120 -1.14 -2.82 -10.72
C ASN A 120 0.18 -2.43 -10.01
N ALA A 121 0.88 -3.40 -9.44
CA ALA A 121 2.08 -3.18 -8.65
C ALA A 121 3.20 -2.57 -9.49
N ARG A 122 3.69 -1.41 -9.05
CA ARG A 122 4.80 -0.69 -9.68
C ARG A 122 5.83 -0.27 -8.63
N SER A 123 7.09 -0.38 -9.00
CA SER A 123 8.22 0.08 -8.17
C SER A 123 8.88 1.28 -8.80
N SER A 124 9.23 2.27 -7.99
CA SER A 124 9.98 3.45 -8.42
C SER A 124 10.90 3.93 -7.31
N ARG A 125 11.79 4.88 -7.64
CA ARG A 125 12.70 5.49 -6.67
C ARG A 125 13.02 6.92 -7.04
N MET A 126 13.43 7.70 -6.06
CA MET A 126 14.04 9.01 -6.33
C MET A 126 15.38 8.85 -7.05
N ARG A 127 15.66 9.76 -7.99
CA ARG A 127 16.94 9.77 -8.72
C ARG A 127 18.10 10.19 -7.83
N GLU A 128 17.88 11.26 -7.08
CA GLU A 128 18.84 11.83 -6.14
C GLU A 128 18.44 11.47 -4.71
N PRO A 129 19.42 11.27 -3.81
CA PRO A 129 19.12 11.07 -2.40
C PRO A 129 18.61 12.35 -1.74
N LEU A 130 17.83 12.18 -0.67
CA LEU A 130 17.45 13.22 0.26
C LEU A 130 18.57 13.45 1.27
N LEU A 131 18.90 14.71 1.52
CA LEU A 131 19.81 15.10 2.59
C LEU A 131 19.01 15.56 3.79
N PHE A 132 19.12 14.82 4.89
CA PHE A 132 18.62 15.23 6.20
C PHE A 132 19.74 15.95 6.93
N GLN A 133 19.48 17.19 7.36
CA GLN A 133 20.47 18.02 8.02
C GLN A 133 19.82 18.90 9.08
N THR A 134 20.33 18.80 10.31
CA THR A 134 19.95 19.70 11.39
C THR A 134 20.74 21.00 11.29
N ILE A 135 20.04 22.12 11.11
CA ILE A 135 20.67 23.45 11.08
C ILE A 135 20.51 24.08 12.47
N SER A 136 21.63 24.25 13.18
CA SER A 136 21.66 25.01 14.43
C SER A 136 21.88 26.48 14.13
N THR A 137 20.97 27.35 14.57
CA THR A 137 21.14 28.81 14.54
C THR A 137 21.38 29.29 15.96
N ALA A 138 22.51 29.95 16.22
CA ALA A 138 22.78 30.56 17.52
C ALA A 138 21.93 31.84 17.64
N ASP A 139 20.85 31.74 18.38
CA ASP A 139 19.78 32.73 18.52
C ASP A 139 20.01 33.71 19.69
N ARG A 140 21.22 33.75 20.27
CA ARG A 140 21.49 34.58 21.45
C ARG A 140 22.66 35.54 21.27
N ILE A 141 22.33 36.82 21.09
CA ILE A 141 23.23 37.95 21.36
C ILE A 141 22.97 38.40 22.80
N GLN A 142 24.01 38.38 23.63
CA GLN A 142 23.94 38.81 25.03
C GLN A 142 24.69 40.14 25.19
N TYR A 143 24.01 41.16 25.70
CA TYR A 143 24.62 42.44 26.08
C TYR A 143 24.99 42.41 27.56
N SER A 144 26.13 43.02 27.90
CA SER A 144 26.63 43.23 29.27
C SER A 144 26.24 44.61 29.80
#